data_AF-A0A2R6MTM4-F1
#
_entry.id   AF-A0A2R6MTM4-F1
#
_cell.length_a   1.000
_cell.length_b   1.000
_cell.length_c   1.000
_cell.angle_alpha   90.00
_cell.angle_beta   90.00
_cell.angle_gamma   90.00
#
_symmetry.space_group_name_H-M   'P 1'
#
loop_
_entity.id
_entity.type
_entity.pdbx_description
1 polymer ?
#
loop_
_entity_poly.entity_id
_entity_poly.type
_entity_poly.pdbx_seq_one_letter_code
_entity_poly.pdbx_strand_id
1 'polypeptide(L)'
;MDRTDTTVLESHLRRLDGERLVALVADLWAARGYETDREGGVVHATHGDEEVRVAVPQAGIDRTGGADVVVAPGGTDDRAARVVDAATLAEMLGYAVERPAARDICKRHLGAPPGALPAPLATRTRRRAAGLADSAVPAVLAVVALVAVGAVFAGGVLGDTAGLADEPAAGEDGVATSATPDGDRDVRADTDQSPGTVDPGPFPSAADTPPPGVSEDGVTDVEALARAHERALANRSHTVGLDRHTRQLNGAGRVIEHDIEMTTDGDRFLVTTTRVEGAERQLLGALYFNGVAAYEAEYNRTAGEYDRVSAVDSHDDRSPSPDSVRETLVWRYLSAENTTVTGRTGRGESGVYRVVATGRTEARGFDHVWNYTAVAQVDARGFVRDLAVEFDARSGSRVFRVRHEITYRRVGSTAFEPPDWYRPGAINATAA
;
A
#
# COMPACT_ATOMS: atom_id res chain seq x y z
N MET A 1 1.14 -12.76 2.46
CA MET A 1 0.61 -14.14 2.23
C MET A 1 -0.17 -14.11 0.89
N ASP A 2 -0.12 -15.13 0.00
CA ASP A 2 -0.87 -15.05 -1.27
C ASP A 2 -2.37 -15.30 -1.06
N ARG A 3 -3.24 -14.77 -1.94
CA ARG A 3 -4.71 -14.89 -1.85
C ARG A 3 -5.18 -16.35 -1.77
N THR A 4 -4.45 -17.26 -2.43
CA THR A 4 -4.71 -18.70 -2.38
C THR A 4 -4.49 -19.28 -0.98
N ASP A 5 -3.47 -18.80 -0.27
CA ASP A 5 -3.16 -19.24 1.10
C ASP A 5 -4.21 -18.73 2.08
N THR A 6 -4.71 -17.51 1.90
CA THR A 6 -5.80 -16.93 2.73
C THR A 6 -7.05 -17.79 2.68
N THR A 7 -7.52 -18.18 1.49
CA THR A 7 -8.74 -19.01 1.36
C THR A 7 -8.56 -20.41 1.97
N VAL A 8 -7.37 -21.00 1.88
CA VAL A 8 -7.06 -22.28 2.54
C VAL A 8 -7.09 -22.11 4.05
N LEU A 9 -6.45 -21.06 4.56
CA LEU A 9 -6.38 -20.74 5.99
C LEU A 9 -7.78 -20.53 6.58
N GLU A 10 -8.62 -19.70 5.94
CA GLU A 10 -10.02 -19.50 6.31
C GLU A 10 -10.78 -20.82 6.48
N SER A 11 -10.61 -21.76 5.53
CA SER A 11 -11.32 -23.03 5.58
C SER A 11 -10.87 -23.90 6.75
N HIS A 12 -9.61 -23.80 7.20
CA HIS A 12 -9.12 -24.48 8.39
C HIS A 12 -9.63 -23.81 9.66
N LEU A 13 -9.65 -22.48 9.71
CA LEU A 13 -10.19 -21.70 10.84
C LEU A 13 -11.68 -22.01 11.10
N ARG A 14 -12.49 -22.11 10.03
CA ARG A 14 -13.92 -22.50 10.13
C ARG A 14 -14.15 -23.91 10.69
N ARG A 15 -13.11 -24.75 10.74
CA ARG A 15 -13.20 -26.16 11.19
C ARG A 15 -12.65 -26.39 12.58
N LEU A 16 -12.03 -25.37 13.18
CA LEU A 16 -11.57 -25.48 14.56
C LEU A 16 -12.77 -25.64 15.49
N ASP A 17 -12.64 -26.55 16.44
CA ASP A 17 -13.55 -26.60 17.58
C ASP A 17 -13.34 -25.37 18.49
N GLY A 18 -14.35 -25.09 19.32
CA GLY A 18 -14.37 -23.87 20.13
C GLY A 18 -13.19 -23.76 21.09
N GLU A 19 -12.68 -24.86 21.65
CA GLU A 19 -11.54 -24.83 22.57
C GLU A 19 -10.24 -24.49 21.85
N ARG A 20 -9.99 -25.15 20.70
CA ARG A 20 -8.82 -24.85 19.87
C ARG A 20 -8.87 -23.44 19.29
N LEU A 21 -10.05 -22.95 18.93
CA LEU A 21 -10.21 -21.59 18.44
C LEU A 21 -9.90 -20.55 19.53
N VAL A 22 -10.38 -20.75 20.77
CA VAL A 22 -10.02 -19.90 21.92
C VAL A 22 -8.50 -19.91 22.14
N ALA A 23 -7.86 -21.08 22.09
CA ALA A 23 -6.42 -21.19 22.27
C ALA A 23 -5.64 -20.47 21.15
N LEU A 24 -6.09 -20.58 19.89
CA LEU A 24 -5.51 -19.86 18.76
C LEU A 24 -5.64 -18.35 18.93
N VAL A 25 -6.83 -17.88 19.33
CA VAL A 25 -7.11 -16.45 19.58
C VAL A 25 -6.20 -15.92 20.71
N ALA A 26 -6.06 -16.65 21.81
CA ALA A 26 -5.17 -16.23 22.89
C ALA A 26 -3.69 -16.14 22.46
N ASP A 27 -3.20 -17.12 21.70
CA ASP A 27 -1.83 -17.10 21.16
C ASP A 27 -1.63 -15.97 20.14
N LEU A 28 -2.65 -15.69 19.32
CA LEU A 28 -2.63 -14.58 18.36
C LEU A 28 -2.53 -13.23 19.06
N TRP A 29 -3.37 -12.96 20.07
CA TRP A 29 -3.29 -11.71 20.83
C TRP A 29 -1.99 -11.60 21.64
N ALA A 30 -1.49 -12.72 22.19
CA ALA A 30 -0.19 -12.74 22.85
C ALA A 30 0.96 -12.37 21.91
N ALA A 31 0.95 -12.90 20.69
CA ALA A 31 1.94 -12.56 19.66
C ALA A 31 1.86 -11.11 19.18
N ARG A 32 0.75 -10.41 19.47
CA ARG A 32 0.56 -8.96 19.24
C ARG A 32 1.05 -8.09 20.39
N GLY A 33 1.60 -8.71 21.45
CA GLY A 33 2.14 -8.01 22.61
C GLY A 33 1.19 -7.93 23.81
N TYR A 34 0.00 -8.53 23.74
CA TYR A 34 -0.92 -8.55 24.88
C TYR A 34 -0.54 -9.66 25.89
N GLU A 35 -0.75 -9.42 27.18
CA GLU A 35 -0.86 -10.48 28.17
C GLU A 35 -2.26 -11.09 28.06
N THR A 36 -2.35 -12.41 27.87
CA THR A 36 -3.63 -13.09 27.67
C THR A 36 -3.94 -14.09 28.77
N ASP A 37 -5.17 -14.03 29.28
CA ASP A 37 -5.77 -15.04 30.17
C ASP A 37 -7.03 -15.63 29.54
N ARG A 38 -7.30 -16.91 29.81
CA ARG A 38 -8.40 -17.65 29.18
C ARG A 38 -9.37 -18.13 30.25
N GLU A 39 -10.61 -17.65 30.17
CA GLU A 39 -11.72 -18.12 31.01
C GLU A 39 -12.83 -18.73 30.13
N GLY A 40 -12.78 -20.04 29.96
CA GLY A 40 -13.74 -20.77 29.13
C GLY A 40 -13.70 -20.34 27.67
N GLY A 41 -14.78 -19.72 27.19
CA GLY A 41 -14.90 -19.21 25.81
C GLY A 41 -14.40 -17.77 25.63
N VAL A 42 -13.79 -17.16 26.66
CA VAL A 42 -13.39 -15.74 26.63
C VAL A 42 -11.87 -15.64 26.83
N VAL A 43 -11.24 -14.79 26.02
CA VAL A 43 -9.85 -14.37 26.17
C VAL A 43 -9.85 -12.93 26.68
N HIS A 44 -9.25 -12.73 27.85
CA HIS A 44 -8.94 -11.41 28.38
C HIS A 44 -7.53 -11.04 27.93
N ALA A 45 -7.42 -9.99 27.11
CA ALA A 45 -6.14 -9.52 26.59
C ALA A 45 -5.85 -8.12 27.16
N THR A 46 -4.67 -7.93 27.75
CA THR A 46 -4.27 -6.65 28.36
C THR A 46 -2.94 -6.17 27.78
N HIS A 47 -2.80 -4.88 27.51
CA HIS A 47 -1.55 -4.27 27.04
C HIS A 47 -1.45 -2.83 27.58
N GLY A 48 -0.66 -2.65 28.65
CA GLY A 48 -0.63 -1.38 29.37
C GLY A 48 -1.99 -1.10 30.05
N ASP A 49 -2.60 0.03 29.73
CA ASP A 49 -3.93 0.43 30.24
C ASP A 49 -5.08 -0.06 29.34
N GLU A 50 -4.78 -0.71 28.21
CA GLU A 50 -5.78 -1.25 27.29
C GLU A 50 -6.19 -2.67 27.71
N GLU A 51 -7.49 -2.89 27.88
CA GLU A 51 -8.10 -4.20 28.11
C GLU A 51 -9.09 -4.52 27.00
N VAL A 52 -8.98 -5.72 26.42
CA VAL A 52 -9.85 -6.22 25.35
C VAL A 52 -10.39 -7.59 25.75
N ARG A 53 -11.72 -7.71 25.80
CA ARG A 53 -12.41 -8.99 26.03
C ARG A 53 -12.85 -9.59 24.71
N VAL A 54 -12.24 -10.73 24.36
CA VAL A 54 -12.50 -11.44 23.11
C VAL A 54 -13.30 -12.71 23.40
N ALA A 55 -14.57 -12.74 23.02
CA ALA A 55 -15.41 -13.92 23.14
C ALA A 55 -15.34 -14.80 21.89
N VAL A 56 -15.28 -16.11 22.09
CA VAL A 56 -15.36 -17.12 21.04
C VAL A 56 -16.61 -17.95 21.30
N PRO A 57 -17.70 -17.77 20.52
CA PRO A 57 -18.95 -18.48 20.75
C PRO A 57 -18.73 -19.99 20.64
N GLN A 58 -19.13 -20.71 21.67
CA GLN A 58 -19.14 -22.17 21.67
C GLN A 58 -20.58 -22.65 21.50
N ALA A 59 -20.79 -23.76 20.78
CA ALA A 59 -22.11 -24.32 20.57
C ALA A 59 -22.83 -24.56 21.92
N GLY A 60 -23.90 -23.80 22.18
CA GLY A 60 -24.69 -23.89 23.41
C GLY A 60 -24.32 -22.92 24.53
N ILE A 61 -23.36 -22.00 24.34
CA ILE A 61 -22.99 -20.96 25.31
C ILE A 61 -23.19 -19.57 24.70
N ASP A 62 -24.28 -18.92 25.08
CA ASP A 62 -24.75 -17.63 24.54
C ASP A 62 -24.16 -16.42 25.28
N ARG A 63 -22.93 -16.55 25.82
CA ARG A 63 -22.31 -15.52 26.67
C ARG A 63 -21.36 -14.64 25.85
N THR A 64 -21.91 -13.81 24.96
CA THR A 64 -21.17 -12.68 24.36
C THR A 64 -21.30 -11.38 25.17
N GLY A 65 -22.13 -11.38 26.23
CA GLY A 65 -22.43 -10.20 27.03
C GLY A 65 -21.19 -9.51 27.60
N GLY A 66 -20.88 -8.32 27.08
CA GLY A 66 -19.76 -7.48 27.52
C GLY A 66 -18.41 -7.80 26.89
N ALA A 67 -18.39 -8.52 25.76
CA ALA A 67 -17.19 -8.67 24.94
C ALA A 67 -17.01 -7.49 23.98
N ASP A 68 -15.78 -7.01 23.83
CA ASP A 68 -15.43 -5.97 22.86
C ASP A 68 -15.33 -6.56 21.44
N VAL A 69 -14.85 -7.82 21.36
CA VAL A 69 -14.65 -8.57 20.13
C VAL A 69 -15.29 -9.96 20.24
N VAL A 70 -15.98 -10.40 19.20
CA VAL A 70 -16.53 -11.75 19.06
C VAL A 70 -15.89 -12.44 17.86
N VAL A 71 -15.15 -13.51 18.09
CA VAL A 71 -14.51 -14.30 17.02
C VAL A 71 -15.44 -15.44 16.62
N ALA A 72 -16.08 -15.30 15.46
CA ALA A 72 -17.03 -16.26 14.92
C ALA A 72 -16.67 -16.62 13.48
N PRO A 73 -15.81 -17.64 13.24
CA PRO A 73 -15.36 -18.00 11.91
C PRO A 73 -16.48 -18.36 10.91
N GLY A 74 -17.60 -18.87 11.43
CA GLY A 74 -18.81 -19.17 10.66
C GLY A 74 -19.77 -18.00 10.46
N GLY A 75 -19.43 -16.81 10.98
CA GLY A 75 -20.32 -15.66 11.12
C GLY A 75 -21.17 -15.73 12.40
N THR A 76 -21.66 -14.57 12.84
CA THR A 76 -22.66 -14.42 13.90
C THR A 76 -23.50 -13.17 13.64
N ASP A 77 -24.75 -13.18 14.08
CA ASP A 77 -25.68 -12.03 13.98
C ASP A 77 -25.57 -11.06 15.18
N ASP A 78 -24.55 -11.23 16.04
CA ASP A 78 -24.36 -10.36 17.20
C ASP A 78 -23.94 -8.95 16.76
N ARG A 79 -24.86 -7.99 16.95
CA ARG A 79 -24.67 -6.57 16.58
C ARG A 79 -24.08 -5.72 17.69
N ALA A 80 -23.96 -6.26 18.92
CA ALA A 80 -23.53 -5.48 20.08
C ALA A 80 -22.00 -5.45 20.24
N ALA A 81 -21.30 -6.41 19.63
CA ALA A 81 -19.86 -6.56 19.70
C ALA A 81 -19.25 -6.60 18.30
N ARG A 82 -17.95 -6.31 18.21
CA ARG A 82 -17.26 -6.37 16.93
C ARG A 82 -17.02 -7.81 16.52
N VAL A 83 -17.56 -8.22 15.38
CA VAL A 83 -17.37 -9.58 14.86
C VAL A 83 -16.06 -9.70 14.07
N VAL A 84 -15.30 -10.75 14.36
CA VAL A 84 -14.11 -11.20 13.60
C VAL A 84 -14.44 -12.57 13.02
N ASP A 85 -14.55 -12.64 11.71
CA ASP A 85 -14.84 -13.89 11.00
C ASP A 85 -13.56 -14.64 10.60
N ALA A 86 -13.70 -15.72 9.83
CA ALA A 86 -12.55 -16.52 9.40
C ALA A 86 -11.61 -15.76 8.45
N ALA A 87 -12.14 -14.85 7.64
CA ALA A 87 -11.34 -14.06 6.70
C ALA A 87 -10.53 -13.02 7.46
N THR A 88 -11.17 -12.25 8.34
CA THR A 88 -10.48 -11.29 9.21
C THR A 88 -9.44 -11.98 10.09
N LEU A 89 -9.74 -13.16 10.65
CA LEU A 89 -8.79 -13.90 11.47
C LEU A 89 -7.59 -14.44 10.65
N ALA A 90 -7.82 -14.85 9.40
CA ALA A 90 -6.75 -15.23 8.48
C ALA A 90 -5.86 -14.03 8.12
N GLU A 91 -6.44 -12.85 7.94
CA GLU A 91 -5.70 -11.60 7.73
C GLU A 91 -4.87 -11.23 8.97
N MET A 92 -5.45 -11.29 10.17
CA MET A 92 -4.71 -11.03 11.42
C MET A 92 -3.51 -11.95 11.57
N LEU A 93 -3.65 -13.25 11.26
CA LEU A 93 -2.51 -14.18 11.27
C LEU A 93 -1.46 -13.84 10.20
N GLY A 94 -1.86 -13.28 9.07
CA GLY A 94 -0.95 -12.91 7.99
C GLY A 94 -0.18 -11.62 8.26
N TYR A 95 -0.82 -10.66 8.94
CA TYR A 95 -0.38 -9.26 8.94
C TYR A 95 -0.28 -8.62 10.32
N ALA A 96 -1.12 -9.02 11.29
CA ALA A 96 -1.08 -8.44 12.63
C ALA A 96 0.00 -9.04 13.53
N VAL A 97 0.75 -10.05 13.08
CA VAL A 97 1.83 -10.67 13.86
C VAL A 97 3.05 -10.95 12.99
N GLU A 98 4.22 -11.05 13.63
CA GLU A 98 5.44 -11.41 12.90
C GLU A 98 5.30 -12.79 12.22
N ARG A 99 5.81 -12.91 10.98
CA ARG A 99 5.69 -14.15 10.18
C ARG A 99 6.17 -15.43 10.91
N PRO A 100 7.26 -15.43 11.71
CA PRO A 100 7.64 -16.61 12.49
C PRO A 100 6.55 -17.00 13.51
N ALA A 101 5.98 -16.01 14.22
CA ALA A 101 4.91 -16.24 15.17
C ALA A 101 3.65 -16.77 14.47
N ALA A 102 3.25 -16.16 13.35
CA ALA A 102 2.14 -16.66 12.51
C ALA A 102 2.32 -18.13 12.10
N ARG A 103 3.53 -18.49 11.64
CA ARG A 103 3.86 -19.87 11.24
C ARG A 103 3.78 -20.83 12.41
N ASP A 104 4.26 -20.42 13.58
CA ASP A 104 4.23 -21.25 14.79
C ASP A 104 2.83 -21.43 15.34
N ILE A 105 2.00 -20.37 15.36
CA ILE A 105 0.59 -20.41 15.74
C ILE A 105 -0.17 -21.35 14.79
N CYS A 106 -0.05 -21.16 13.48
CA CYS A 106 -0.68 -22.03 12.49
C CYS A 106 -0.20 -23.48 12.61
N LYS A 107 1.10 -23.72 12.80
CA LYS A 107 1.62 -25.07 13.00
C LYS A 107 1.05 -25.74 14.26
N ARG A 108 0.93 -25.00 15.36
CA ARG A 108 0.42 -25.49 16.64
C ARG A 108 -1.07 -25.83 16.58
N HIS A 109 -1.88 -24.94 16.01
CA HIS A 109 -3.34 -25.05 16.05
C HIS A 109 -3.97 -25.66 14.81
N LEU A 110 -3.34 -25.47 13.63
CA LEU A 110 -3.83 -25.96 12.34
C LEU A 110 -3.00 -27.14 11.80
N GLY A 111 -1.91 -27.50 12.49
CA GLY A 111 -1.05 -28.64 12.17
C GLY A 111 0.02 -28.39 11.12
N ALA A 112 0.02 -27.24 10.44
CA ALA A 112 1.03 -26.85 9.47
C ALA A 112 1.13 -25.31 9.32
N PRO A 113 2.26 -24.76 8.86
CA PRO A 113 2.35 -23.33 8.52
C PRO A 113 1.46 -23.00 7.31
N PRO A 114 1.07 -21.73 7.10
CA PRO A 114 0.04 -21.33 6.12
C PRO A 114 0.22 -21.92 4.71
N GLY A 115 1.41 -21.78 4.11
CA GLY A 115 1.69 -22.31 2.75
C GLY A 115 1.83 -23.83 2.65
N ALA A 116 1.80 -24.57 3.76
CA ALA A 116 1.85 -26.03 3.80
C ALA A 116 0.51 -26.66 4.21
N LEU A 117 -0.52 -25.84 4.47
CA LEU A 117 -1.84 -26.34 4.83
C LEU A 117 -2.47 -27.08 3.63
N PRO A 118 -3.04 -28.28 3.84
CA PRO A 118 -3.68 -29.01 2.76
C PRO A 118 -4.93 -28.28 2.31
N ALA A 119 -5.06 -28.04 1.00
CA ALA A 119 -6.28 -27.50 0.43
C ALA A 119 -7.49 -28.41 0.77
N PRO A 120 -8.68 -27.84 1.06
CA PRO A 120 -9.88 -28.60 1.41
C PRO A 120 -10.26 -29.62 0.35
N LEU A 121 -10.83 -30.76 0.77
CA LEU A 121 -11.25 -31.84 -0.13
C LEU A 121 -12.25 -31.37 -1.20
N ALA A 122 -13.15 -30.45 -0.84
CA ALA A 122 -14.12 -29.85 -1.77
C ALA A 122 -13.43 -29.06 -2.91
N THR A 123 -12.28 -28.44 -2.63
CA THR A 123 -11.48 -27.72 -3.64
C THR A 123 -10.69 -28.69 -4.52
N ARG A 124 -10.25 -29.84 -3.97
CA ARG A 124 -9.55 -30.90 -4.73
C ARG A 124 -10.48 -31.59 -5.73
N THR A 125 -11.75 -31.81 -5.38
CA THR A 125 -12.73 -32.40 -6.31
C THR A 125 -13.12 -31.42 -7.42
N ARG A 126 -13.25 -30.12 -7.10
CA ARG A 126 -13.53 -29.08 -8.11
C ARG A 126 -12.39 -28.89 -9.10
N ARG A 127 -11.12 -28.95 -8.66
CA ARG A 127 -9.96 -28.89 -9.57
C ARG A 127 -9.85 -30.12 -10.49
N ARG A 128 -10.23 -31.32 -10.01
CA ARG A 128 -10.33 -32.51 -10.87
C ARG A 128 -11.46 -32.42 -11.90
N ALA A 129 -12.57 -31.77 -11.56
CA ALA A 129 -13.66 -31.52 -12.51
C ALA A 129 -13.32 -30.42 -13.53
N ALA A 130 -12.59 -29.37 -13.11
CA ALA A 130 -12.17 -28.27 -13.98
C ALA A 130 -11.11 -28.68 -15.03
N GLY A 131 -10.26 -29.68 -14.72
CA GLY A 131 -9.29 -30.23 -15.68
C GLY A 131 -9.90 -30.96 -16.89
N LEU A 132 -11.22 -31.17 -16.92
CA LEU A 132 -11.95 -31.73 -18.06
C LEU A 132 -12.78 -30.69 -18.84
N ALA A 133 -12.80 -29.43 -18.39
CA ALA A 133 -13.59 -28.35 -18.97
C ALA A 133 -12.72 -27.19 -19.51
N ASP A 134 -11.45 -27.47 -19.81
CA ASP A 134 -10.48 -26.49 -20.28
C ASP A 134 -10.67 -26.21 -21.79
N SER A 135 -11.77 -25.53 -22.12
CA SER A 135 -12.01 -24.85 -23.39
C SER A 135 -13.09 -23.78 -23.21
N ALA A 136 -12.91 -22.89 -22.24
CA ALA A 136 -13.60 -21.60 -22.20
C ALA A 136 -12.93 -20.69 -21.18
N VAL A 137 -12.16 -19.71 -21.66
CA VAL A 137 -11.60 -18.63 -20.85
C VAL A 137 -12.64 -17.52 -20.74
N PRO A 138 -13.14 -17.14 -19.53
CA PRO A 138 -13.77 -15.85 -19.35
C PRO A 138 -12.72 -14.85 -18.84
N ALA A 139 -12.57 -13.77 -19.60
CA ALA A 139 -11.78 -12.60 -19.24
C ALA A 139 -12.32 -11.94 -17.96
N VAL A 140 -11.44 -11.74 -16.98
CA VAL A 140 -11.72 -10.93 -15.79
C VAL A 140 -11.19 -9.51 -16.05
N LEU A 141 -12.13 -8.60 -16.28
CA LEU A 141 -11.93 -7.15 -16.41
C LEU A 141 -11.39 -6.57 -15.09
N ALA A 142 -10.17 -6.05 -15.13
CA ALA A 142 -9.65 -5.18 -14.07
C ALA A 142 -10.34 -3.82 -14.16
N VAL A 143 -10.97 -3.43 -13.06
CA VAL A 143 -11.70 -2.18 -12.85
C VAL A 143 -10.74 -0.99 -12.99
N VAL A 144 -10.86 -0.27 -14.10
CA VAL A 144 -10.53 1.16 -14.17
C VAL A 144 -11.76 1.88 -13.63
N ALA A 145 -11.75 2.26 -12.35
CA ALA A 145 -12.85 2.99 -11.73
C ALA A 145 -12.90 4.42 -12.29
N LEU A 146 -13.83 4.59 -13.22
CA LEU A 146 -14.50 5.81 -13.63
C LEU A 146 -15.28 6.34 -12.40
N VAL A 147 -14.91 7.51 -11.88
CA VAL A 147 -15.83 8.31 -11.05
C VAL A 147 -16.46 9.34 -11.98
N ALA A 148 -17.63 8.98 -12.48
CA ALA A 148 -18.62 9.89 -13.04
C ALA A 148 -19.96 9.50 -12.41
N VAL A 149 -20.56 10.42 -11.65
CA VAL A 149 -21.99 10.70 -11.41
C VAL A 149 -22.00 11.69 -10.22
N GLY A 150 -22.67 12.83 -10.26
CA GLY A 150 -23.61 13.29 -11.28
C GLY A 150 -24.12 14.70 -11.05
N ALA A 151 -24.76 15.22 -12.09
CA ALA A 151 -25.76 16.27 -12.00
C ALA A 151 -26.68 16.14 -13.23
N VAL A 152 -27.86 15.56 -13.03
CA VAL A 152 -29.02 15.78 -13.91
C VAL A 152 -30.23 15.92 -13.00
N PHE A 153 -30.79 17.13 -12.92
CA PHE A 153 -32.13 17.47 -13.41
C PHE A 153 -32.62 18.79 -12.82
N ALA A 154 -32.91 19.74 -13.72
CA ALA A 154 -34.13 20.56 -13.81
C ALA A 154 -33.80 21.74 -14.75
N GLY A 155 -34.18 21.68 -16.03
CA GLY A 155 -35.42 22.29 -16.55
C GLY A 155 -35.16 23.79 -16.81
N GLY A 156 -35.25 24.38 -18.00
CA GLY A 156 -35.95 24.11 -19.26
C GLY A 156 -36.06 25.47 -19.98
N VAL A 157 -36.55 25.47 -21.22
CA VAL A 157 -36.95 26.64 -22.05
C VAL A 157 -35.86 27.23 -22.98
N LEU A 158 -35.84 26.68 -24.20
CA LEU A 158 -36.03 27.33 -25.52
C LEU A 158 -35.71 28.84 -25.68
N GLY A 159 -35.04 29.17 -26.80
CA GLY A 159 -35.11 30.48 -27.47
C GLY A 159 -33.73 31.05 -27.81
N ASP A 160 -33.07 30.69 -28.91
CA ASP A 160 -33.25 31.17 -30.29
C ASP A 160 -32.36 32.39 -30.65
N THR A 161 -31.73 32.24 -31.82
CA THR A 161 -31.11 33.18 -32.78
C THR A 161 -30.31 34.45 -32.38
N ALA A 162 -29.11 34.50 -32.99
CA ALA A 162 -28.53 35.59 -33.79
C ALA A 162 -28.35 37.01 -33.21
N GLY A 163 -27.15 37.57 -33.40
CA GLY A 163 -26.97 39.03 -33.32
C GLY A 163 -25.51 39.47 -33.38
N LEU A 164 -25.15 40.07 -34.52
CA LEU A 164 -23.87 40.69 -34.84
C LEU A 164 -23.67 42.05 -34.15
N ALA A 165 -22.41 42.50 -34.14
CA ALA A 165 -21.91 43.88 -33.96
C ALA A 165 -22.08 44.44 -32.52
N ASP A 166 -21.18 45.26 -31.97
CA ASP A 166 -20.46 46.38 -32.57
C ASP A 166 -19.31 46.79 -31.60
N GLU A 167 -18.16 47.18 -32.15
CA GLU A 167 -17.26 48.17 -31.53
C GLU A 167 -17.94 49.56 -31.66
N PRO A 168 -17.56 50.68 -30.94
CA PRO A 168 -16.17 51.09 -30.71
C PRO A 168 -15.84 51.95 -29.46
N ALA A 169 -14.53 52.10 -29.25
CA ALA A 169 -13.74 53.32 -28.96
C ALA A 169 -13.84 54.16 -27.66
N ALA A 170 -12.62 54.62 -27.30
CA ALA A 170 -12.18 55.78 -26.49
C ALA A 170 -12.05 55.56 -24.97
N GLY A 171 -10.95 55.92 -24.29
CA GLY A 171 -9.71 56.61 -24.65
C GLY A 171 -9.04 57.13 -23.36
N GLU A 172 -7.70 57.15 -23.34
CA GLU A 172 -6.77 58.03 -22.58
C GLU A 172 -6.83 57.97 -21.02
N ASP A 173 -5.79 58.10 -20.20
CA ASP A 173 -4.40 58.57 -20.31
C ASP A 173 -3.64 58.15 -19.02
N GLY A 174 -2.30 58.05 -19.04
CA GLY A 174 -1.52 57.89 -17.79
C GLY A 174 -0.05 57.51 -17.94
N VAL A 175 0.77 58.46 -18.39
CA VAL A 175 2.24 58.39 -18.48
C VAL A 175 2.91 58.50 -17.10
N ALA A 176 3.93 57.66 -16.84
CA ALA A 176 5.11 58.03 -16.05
C ALA A 176 6.33 57.15 -16.42
N THR A 177 7.43 57.81 -16.77
CA THR A 177 8.69 57.27 -17.30
C THR A 177 9.81 57.30 -16.24
N SER A 178 10.86 56.50 -16.48
CA SER A 178 12.27 56.61 -16.02
C SER A 178 12.66 55.58 -14.95
N ALA A 179 13.82 54.90 -14.99
CA ALA A 179 14.93 54.83 -15.95
C ALA A 179 15.79 53.59 -15.61
N THR A 180 16.46 53.05 -16.63
CA THR A 180 17.47 51.99 -16.61
C THR A 180 18.77 52.43 -15.93
N PRO A 181 19.62 51.50 -15.46
CA PRO A 181 20.97 51.48 -15.99
C PRO A 181 21.41 50.12 -16.55
N ASP A 182 22.06 50.29 -17.68
CA ASP A 182 22.72 49.39 -18.59
C ASP A 182 24.02 48.81 -17.99
N GLY A 183 24.42 47.63 -18.46
CA GLY A 183 25.54 46.86 -17.91
C GLY A 183 25.95 45.70 -18.81
N ASP A 184 26.16 46.02 -20.07
CA ASP A 184 26.71 45.21 -21.16
C ASP A 184 28.04 44.50 -20.82
N ARG A 185 28.13 43.17 -21.05
CA ARG A 185 29.33 42.41 -21.44
C ARG A 185 28.96 41.04 -22.04
N ASP A 186 28.56 41.12 -23.30
CA ASP A 186 28.98 40.36 -24.48
C ASP A 186 29.84 39.06 -24.38
N VAL A 187 29.52 38.14 -25.31
CA VAL A 187 30.34 37.13 -26.03
C VAL A 187 30.22 35.61 -25.72
N ARG A 188 29.58 34.95 -26.71
CA ARG A 188 29.82 33.63 -27.37
C ARG A 188 29.03 32.37 -26.99
N ALA A 189 28.21 31.96 -27.95
CA ALA A 189 27.89 30.57 -28.29
C ALA A 189 29.12 29.84 -28.88
N ASP A 190 29.28 28.54 -28.60
CA ASP A 190 29.06 27.45 -29.57
C ASP A 190 29.38 26.05 -28.97
N THR A 191 28.75 25.02 -29.56
CA THR A 191 29.13 23.58 -29.65
C THR A 191 29.02 22.61 -28.46
N ASP A 192 28.04 21.70 -28.60
CA ASP A 192 28.18 20.22 -28.66
C ASP A 192 29.08 19.52 -27.63
N GLN A 193 28.47 18.87 -26.63
CA GLN A 193 29.10 17.78 -25.87
C GLN A 193 28.11 16.62 -25.66
N SER A 194 28.40 15.52 -26.36
CA SER A 194 27.98 14.15 -26.01
C SER A 194 28.24 13.83 -24.53
N PRO A 195 27.42 12.98 -23.87
CA PRO A 195 27.70 12.54 -22.51
C PRO A 195 28.96 11.66 -22.50
N GLY A 196 30.02 12.15 -21.85
CA GLY A 196 31.28 11.44 -21.69
C GLY A 196 31.14 10.20 -20.81
N THR A 197 31.70 9.09 -21.28
CA THR A 197 31.98 7.87 -20.52
C THR A 197 32.81 8.23 -19.28
N VAL A 198 32.22 8.06 -18.09
CA VAL A 198 32.92 8.23 -16.81
C VAL A 198 33.67 6.94 -16.48
N ASP A 199 35.00 7.04 -16.41
CA ASP A 199 35.92 6.00 -15.96
C ASP A 199 35.70 5.71 -14.46
N PRO A 200 35.38 4.46 -14.05
CA PRO A 200 35.22 4.13 -12.64
C PRO A 200 36.59 4.11 -11.95
N GLY A 201 36.91 5.21 -11.25
CA GLY A 201 38.09 5.31 -10.40
C GLY A 201 38.14 4.23 -9.30
N PRO A 202 39.34 3.96 -8.74
CA PRO A 202 39.59 2.78 -7.92
C PRO A 202 38.81 2.80 -6.59
N PHE A 203 38.24 1.64 -6.28
CA PHE A 203 37.48 1.35 -5.07
C PHE A 203 38.30 1.55 -3.78
N PRO A 204 37.78 2.23 -2.74
CA PRO A 204 38.38 2.19 -1.41
C PRO A 204 38.19 0.82 -0.74
N SER A 205 39.24 0.33 -0.08
CA SER A 205 39.36 -1.02 0.48
C SER A 205 38.44 -1.34 1.69
N ALA A 206 37.78 -2.50 1.60
CA ALA A 206 37.71 -3.58 2.61
C ALA A 206 37.09 -3.38 4.02
N ALA A 207 36.19 -2.41 4.27
CA ALA A 207 35.55 -2.29 5.60
C ALA A 207 34.00 -2.21 5.65
N ASP A 208 33.25 -2.47 4.57
CA ASP A 208 31.78 -2.60 4.69
C ASP A 208 31.27 -3.85 3.97
N THR A 209 30.72 -4.79 4.73
CA THR A 209 30.00 -5.95 4.23
C THR A 209 28.81 -5.47 3.37
N PRO A 210 28.62 -5.98 2.14
CA PRO A 210 27.50 -5.58 1.31
C PRO A 210 26.16 -5.94 1.97
N PRO A 211 25.06 -5.24 1.63
CA PRO A 211 23.75 -5.54 2.19
C PRO A 211 23.37 -6.99 1.92
N PRO A 212 22.57 -7.62 2.79
CA PRO A 212 22.08 -8.98 2.54
C PRO A 212 21.40 -9.09 1.16
N GLY A 213 21.82 -10.07 0.36
CA GLY A 213 21.29 -10.29 -0.99
C GLY A 213 21.92 -9.42 -2.09
N VAL A 214 22.88 -8.57 -1.74
CA VAL A 214 23.61 -7.69 -2.66
C VAL A 214 25.09 -8.08 -2.69
N SER A 215 25.67 -8.05 -3.88
CA SER A 215 27.10 -8.25 -4.14
C SER A 215 27.65 -7.06 -4.92
N GLU A 216 28.94 -7.05 -5.22
CA GLU A 216 29.53 -6.01 -6.08
C GLU A 216 28.94 -6.01 -7.50
N ASP A 217 28.50 -7.18 -7.98
CA ASP A 217 27.94 -7.34 -9.33
C ASP A 217 26.46 -6.95 -9.42
N GLY A 218 25.74 -6.87 -8.30
CA GLY A 218 24.28 -6.68 -8.30
C GLY A 218 23.55 -7.39 -7.17
N VAL A 219 22.22 -7.47 -7.28
CA VAL A 219 21.33 -8.24 -6.41
C VAL A 219 21.45 -9.72 -6.80
N THR A 220 21.96 -10.54 -5.88
CA THR A 220 22.15 -11.99 -6.07
C THR A 220 21.07 -12.82 -5.38
N ASP A 221 20.44 -12.28 -4.35
CA ASP A 221 19.30 -12.88 -3.66
C ASP A 221 18.32 -11.76 -3.25
N VAL A 222 17.33 -11.51 -4.11
CA VAL A 222 16.32 -10.47 -3.87
C VAL A 222 15.46 -10.77 -2.64
N GLU A 223 15.26 -12.05 -2.29
CA GLU A 223 14.49 -12.40 -1.11
C GLU A 223 15.28 -12.08 0.18
N ALA A 224 16.59 -12.32 0.19
CA ALA A 224 17.45 -11.93 1.30
C ALA A 224 17.43 -10.41 1.51
N LEU A 225 17.46 -9.64 0.43
CA LEU A 225 17.34 -8.18 0.49
C LEU A 225 15.96 -7.74 1.00
N ALA A 226 14.88 -8.33 0.48
CA ALA A 226 13.52 -8.02 0.93
C ALA A 226 13.33 -8.34 2.43
N ARG A 227 13.78 -9.51 2.90
CA ARG A 227 13.76 -9.87 4.33
C ARG A 227 14.62 -8.94 5.18
N ALA A 228 15.70 -8.40 4.63
CA ALA A 228 16.55 -7.44 5.33
C ALA A 228 15.87 -6.07 5.46
N HIS A 229 15.22 -5.60 4.41
CA HIS A 229 14.38 -4.40 4.43
C HIS A 229 13.22 -4.54 5.43
N GLU A 230 12.50 -5.67 5.40
CA GLU A 230 11.41 -5.97 6.35
C GLU A 230 11.88 -5.92 7.80
N ARG A 231 13.01 -6.58 8.13
CA ARG A 231 13.62 -6.52 9.48
C ARG A 231 14.06 -5.12 9.85
N ALA A 232 14.48 -4.31 8.87
CA ALA A 232 14.79 -2.93 9.11
C ALA A 232 13.54 -2.06 9.33
N LEU A 233 12.33 -2.53 9.10
CA LEU A 233 11.11 -1.79 9.44
C LEU A 233 10.35 -2.41 10.62
N ALA A 234 10.61 -3.68 10.93
CA ALA A 234 9.99 -4.39 12.04
C ALA A 234 10.10 -3.60 13.35
N ASN A 235 8.97 -3.49 14.06
CA ASN A 235 8.87 -2.84 15.38
C ASN A 235 9.37 -1.38 15.39
N ARG A 236 9.31 -0.69 14.25
CA ARG A 236 9.69 0.72 14.13
C ARG A 236 8.60 1.53 13.46
N SER A 237 8.24 2.64 14.08
CA SER A 237 7.37 3.63 13.45
C SER A 237 8.06 4.25 12.24
N HIS A 238 7.33 4.56 11.18
CA HIS A 238 7.90 5.15 9.98
C HIS A 238 6.83 5.85 9.14
N THR A 239 7.28 6.71 8.23
CA THR A 239 6.43 7.30 7.19
C THR A 239 6.96 6.86 5.83
N VAL A 240 6.08 6.43 4.94
CA VAL A 240 6.41 6.13 3.54
C VAL A 240 5.59 7.03 2.61
N GLY A 241 6.27 7.72 1.71
CA GLY A 241 5.67 8.43 0.59
C GLY A 241 5.76 7.58 -0.67
N LEU A 242 4.67 7.51 -1.42
CA LEU A 242 4.58 6.84 -2.71
C LEU A 242 3.99 7.82 -3.73
N ASP A 243 4.83 8.32 -4.62
CA ASP A 243 4.44 9.20 -5.70
C ASP A 243 4.33 8.39 -6.99
N ARG A 244 3.16 8.40 -7.62
CA ARG A 244 2.88 7.63 -8.83
C ARG A 244 2.43 8.55 -9.94
N HIS A 245 3.30 8.70 -10.94
CA HIS A 245 3.03 9.51 -12.12
C HIS A 245 2.85 8.60 -13.35
N THR A 246 1.66 8.61 -13.94
CA THR A 246 1.33 7.86 -15.15
C THR A 246 0.93 8.83 -16.26
N ARG A 247 1.68 8.82 -17.36
CA ARG A 247 1.40 9.63 -18.55
C ARG A 247 1.06 8.74 -19.73
N GLN A 248 -0.10 8.92 -20.33
CA GLN A 248 -0.43 8.27 -21.60
C GLN A 248 0.36 8.94 -22.74
N LEU A 249 1.13 8.14 -23.49
CA LEU A 249 1.99 8.61 -24.57
C LEU A 249 1.26 8.70 -25.92
N ASN A 250 0.19 7.92 -26.11
CA ASN A 250 -0.59 7.94 -27.35
C ASN A 250 -2.04 8.41 -27.13
N GLY A 251 -2.47 9.43 -27.88
CA GLY A 251 -3.79 10.06 -27.74
C GLY A 251 -3.75 11.40 -27.00
N ALA A 252 -4.89 11.86 -26.47
CA ALA A 252 -4.94 13.04 -25.60
C ALA A 252 -4.20 12.70 -24.29
N GLY A 253 -2.94 13.09 -24.19
CA GLY A 253 -1.97 12.65 -23.17
C GLY A 253 -2.37 13.02 -21.75
N ARG A 254 -3.27 12.25 -21.16
CA ARG A 254 -3.68 12.41 -19.76
C ARG A 254 -2.52 12.04 -18.85
N VAL A 255 -2.21 12.97 -17.95
CA VAL A 255 -1.28 12.75 -16.84
C VAL A 255 -2.12 12.52 -15.60
N ILE A 256 -1.83 11.44 -14.89
CA ILE A 256 -2.47 11.12 -13.61
C ILE A 256 -1.34 10.94 -12.61
N GLU A 257 -1.36 11.77 -11.59
CA GLU A 257 -0.42 11.70 -10.47
C GLU A 257 -1.19 11.40 -9.18
N HIS A 258 -0.65 10.50 -8.37
CA HIS A 258 -1.15 10.19 -7.05
C HIS A 258 0.01 10.27 -6.06
N ASP A 259 -0.21 11.03 -4.99
CA ASP A 259 0.69 11.13 -3.85
C ASP A 259 0.01 10.38 -2.71
N ILE A 260 0.64 9.30 -2.26
CA ILE A 260 0.14 8.46 -1.18
C ILE A 260 1.12 8.58 -0.02
N GLU A 261 0.67 9.12 1.10
CA GLU A 261 1.46 9.15 2.33
C GLU A 261 0.91 8.12 3.31
N MET A 262 1.78 7.28 3.85
CA MET A 262 1.42 6.31 4.87
C MET A 262 2.28 6.51 6.10
N THR A 263 1.64 6.55 7.26
CA THR A 263 2.29 6.66 8.57
C THR A 263 1.97 5.39 9.34
N THR A 264 2.98 4.75 9.91
CA THR A 264 2.85 3.46 10.61
C THR A 264 3.50 3.53 11.98
N ASP A 265 2.84 2.91 12.96
CA ASP A 265 3.34 2.71 14.31
C ASP A 265 2.79 1.40 14.89
N GLY A 266 3.66 0.39 15.00
CA GLY A 266 3.25 -0.98 15.32
C GLY A 266 2.25 -1.53 14.30
N ASP A 267 1.12 -2.05 14.79
CA ASP A 267 0.01 -2.53 13.96
C ASP A 267 -0.88 -1.40 13.45
N ARG A 268 -0.64 -0.14 13.83
CA ARG A 268 -1.52 0.98 13.44
C ARG A 268 -0.95 1.69 12.22
N PHE A 269 -1.84 2.13 11.34
CA PHE A 269 -1.42 2.98 10.23
C PHE A 269 -2.49 3.95 9.76
N LEU A 270 -2.04 5.00 9.09
CA LEU A 270 -2.87 5.97 8.39
C LEU A 270 -2.33 6.11 6.98
N VAL A 271 -3.19 5.93 5.97
CA VAL A 271 -2.92 6.19 4.57
C VAL A 271 -3.74 7.39 4.13
N THR A 272 -3.11 8.36 3.47
CA THR A 272 -3.79 9.48 2.82
C THR A 272 -3.46 9.45 1.34
N THR A 273 -4.48 9.67 0.51
CA THR A 273 -4.32 9.62 -0.95
C THR A 273 -4.73 10.95 -1.54
N THR A 274 -3.78 11.61 -2.19
CA THR A 274 -4.00 12.85 -2.95
C THR A 274 -3.84 12.55 -4.43
N ARG A 275 -4.75 13.05 -5.25
CA ARG A 275 -4.59 13.08 -6.70
C ARG A 275 -4.10 14.45 -7.14
N VAL A 276 -3.14 14.47 -8.05
CA VAL A 276 -2.58 15.70 -8.62
C VAL A 276 -2.85 15.71 -10.12
N GLU A 277 -3.38 16.83 -10.63
CA GLU A 277 -3.62 17.06 -12.05
C GLU A 277 -3.23 18.51 -12.40
N GLY A 278 -2.03 18.69 -12.96
CA GLY A 278 -1.46 20.01 -13.19
C GLY A 278 -1.17 20.74 -11.88
N ALA A 279 -1.76 21.92 -11.69
CA ALA A 279 -1.65 22.68 -10.44
C ALA A 279 -2.73 22.30 -9.40
N GLU A 280 -3.73 21.50 -9.78
CA GLU A 280 -4.80 21.09 -8.88
C GLU A 280 -4.34 19.89 -8.04
N ARG A 281 -4.44 20.03 -6.71
CA ARG A 281 -4.23 18.95 -5.75
C ARG A 281 -5.55 18.63 -5.07
N GLN A 282 -5.90 17.36 -5.08
CA GLN A 282 -7.21 16.91 -4.64
C GLN A 282 -7.08 15.72 -3.69
N LEU A 283 -7.36 15.95 -2.41
CA LEU A 283 -7.47 14.87 -1.43
C LEU A 283 -8.63 13.95 -1.82
N LEU A 284 -8.35 12.65 -1.95
CA LEU A 284 -9.35 11.64 -2.31
C LEU A 284 -10.01 11.06 -1.06
N GLY A 285 -9.21 10.84 -0.02
CA GLY A 285 -9.68 10.23 1.23
C GLY A 285 -8.52 9.78 2.11
N ALA A 286 -8.86 9.12 3.20
CA ALA A 286 -7.91 8.52 4.11
C ALA A 286 -8.40 7.15 4.59
N LEU A 287 -7.45 6.27 4.91
CA LEU A 287 -7.69 4.95 5.48
C LEU A 287 -6.88 4.84 6.77
N TYR A 288 -7.58 4.64 7.88
CA TYR A 288 -6.98 4.48 9.20
C TYR A 288 -7.21 3.07 9.70
N PHE A 289 -6.13 2.37 10.03
CA PHE A 289 -6.18 1.08 10.70
C PHE A 289 -5.67 1.24 12.13
N ASN A 290 -6.52 0.90 13.08
CA ASN A 290 -6.21 1.06 14.50
C ASN A 290 -5.53 -0.17 15.13
N GLY A 291 -4.99 -1.08 14.30
CA GLY A 291 -4.46 -2.36 14.74
C GLY A 291 -5.52 -3.46 14.84
N VAL A 292 -6.80 -3.11 14.77
CA VAL A 292 -7.87 -4.10 14.79
C VAL A 292 -8.77 -3.93 13.57
N ALA A 293 -9.32 -2.73 13.33
CA ALA A 293 -10.23 -2.40 12.22
C ALA A 293 -9.64 -1.32 11.34
N ALA A 294 -10.05 -1.35 10.07
CA ALA A 294 -9.81 -0.28 9.12
C ALA A 294 -11.07 0.59 8.98
N TYR A 295 -10.83 1.89 8.90
CA TYR A 295 -11.83 2.94 8.77
C TYR A 295 -11.45 3.83 7.60
N GLU A 296 -12.34 3.97 6.64
CA GLU A 296 -12.14 4.81 5.48
C GLU A 296 -12.95 6.10 5.63
N ALA A 297 -12.29 7.22 5.35
CA ALA A 297 -12.89 8.54 5.34
C ALA A 297 -12.86 9.14 3.92
N GLU A 298 -14.04 9.42 3.37
CA GLU A 298 -14.19 10.13 2.09
C GLU A 298 -14.10 11.65 2.33
N TYR A 299 -13.29 12.34 1.52
CA TYR A 299 -13.13 13.80 1.63
C TYR A 299 -14.16 14.55 0.79
N ASN A 300 -14.98 15.39 1.42
CA ASN A 300 -15.89 16.30 0.72
C ASN A 300 -15.18 17.62 0.40
N ARG A 301 -14.96 17.86 -0.89
CA ARG A 301 -14.29 19.06 -1.38
C ARG A 301 -15.08 20.34 -1.17
N THR A 302 -16.41 20.27 -1.21
CA THR A 302 -17.29 21.43 -1.08
C THR A 302 -17.33 21.93 0.36
N ALA A 303 -17.35 21.00 1.31
CA ALA A 303 -17.35 21.31 2.74
C ALA A 303 -15.94 21.52 3.30
N GLY A 304 -14.91 20.96 2.65
CA GLY A 304 -13.53 21.01 3.13
C GLY A 304 -13.26 20.09 4.32
N GLU A 305 -14.05 19.04 4.48
CA GLU A 305 -13.98 18.12 5.61
C GLU A 305 -14.20 16.66 5.18
N TYR A 306 -14.02 15.71 6.11
CA TYR A 306 -14.32 14.30 5.90
C TYR A 306 -15.78 14.02 6.30
N ASP A 307 -16.59 13.57 5.36
CA ASP A 307 -18.04 13.49 5.56
C ASP A 307 -18.54 12.08 5.86
N ARG A 308 -17.85 11.06 5.35
CA ARG A 308 -18.25 9.67 5.50
C ARG A 308 -17.10 8.86 6.04
N VAL A 309 -17.25 8.42 7.29
CA VAL A 309 -16.38 7.42 7.89
C VAL A 309 -17.11 6.08 7.88
N SER A 310 -16.52 5.08 7.25
CA SER A 310 -17.09 3.72 7.17
C SER A 310 -16.07 2.71 7.65
N ALA A 311 -16.52 1.72 8.42
CA ALA A 311 -15.73 0.52 8.63
C ALA A 311 -15.58 -0.20 7.29
N VAL A 312 -14.38 -0.72 7.01
CA VAL A 312 -14.11 -1.51 5.81
C VAL A 312 -13.69 -2.92 6.22
N ASP A 313 -14.28 -3.91 5.55
CA ASP A 313 -14.08 -5.34 5.85
C ASP A 313 -12.65 -5.81 5.58
N SER A 314 -11.95 -5.16 4.65
CA SER A 314 -10.52 -5.40 4.36
C SER A 314 -9.84 -4.12 3.86
N HIS A 315 -8.64 -3.84 4.37
CA HIS A 315 -7.84 -2.70 3.92
C HIS A 315 -7.10 -2.95 2.60
N ASP A 316 -6.94 -4.21 2.19
CA ASP A 316 -6.09 -4.58 1.05
C ASP A 316 -6.71 -4.26 -0.32
N ASP A 317 -8.04 -4.08 -0.38
CA ASP A 317 -8.75 -3.89 -1.64
C ASP A 317 -8.82 -2.42 -2.13
N ARG A 318 -8.48 -1.42 -1.29
CA ARG A 318 -8.75 0.00 -1.60
C ARG A 318 -7.53 0.90 -1.76
N SER A 319 -6.40 0.57 -1.14
CA SER A 319 -5.13 1.32 -1.30
C SER A 319 -3.95 0.41 -0.93
N PRO A 320 -2.74 0.67 -1.45
CA PRO A 320 -1.57 -0.04 -0.97
C PRO A 320 -1.45 0.17 0.55
N SER A 321 -1.49 -0.92 1.32
CA SER A 321 -1.20 -0.90 2.75
C SER A 321 0.31 -0.78 2.99
N PRO A 322 0.77 -0.21 4.12
CA PRO A 322 2.19 -0.17 4.47
C PRO A 322 2.85 -1.54 4.42
N ASP A 323 2.11 -2.59 4.80
CA ASP A 323 2.55 -3.98 4.70
C ASP A 323 2.74 -4.43 3.26
N SER A 324 1.77 -4.16 2.38
CA SER A 324 1.92 -4.48 0.96
C SER A 324 3.15 -3.79 0.34
N VAL A 325 3.41 -2.54 0.75
CA VAL A 325 4.57 -1.74 0.32
C VAL A 325 5.86 -2.38 0.85
N ARG A 326 5.94 -2.63 2.16
CA ARG A 326 7.07 -3.27 2.84
C ARG A 326 7.43 -4.64 2.24
N GLU A 327 6.42 -5.48 1.98
CA GLU A 327 6.63 -6.85 1.51
C GLU A 327 6.96 -6.92 0.01
N THR A 328 6.31 -6.10 -0.81
CA THR A 328 6.31 -6.33 -2.26
C THR A 328 7.22 -5.40 -3.05
N LEU A 329 7.62 -4.24 -2.52
CA LEU A 329 8.38 -3.27 -3.31
C LEU A 329 9.75 -3.77 -3.74
N VAL A 330 10.55 -4.25 -2.79
CA VAL A 330 11.91 -4.74 -3.04
C VAL A 330 11.85 -5.88 -4.04
N TRP A 331 11.00 -6.87 -3.78
CA TRP A 331 10.82 -8.01 -4.66
C TRP A 331 10.32 -7.60 -6.05
N ARG A 332 9.30 -6.74 -6.13
CA ARG A 332 8.70 -6.32 -7.41
C ARG A 332 9.67 -5.55 -8.28
N TYR A 333 10.43 -4.62 -7.71
CA TYR A 333 11.21 -3.67 -8.49
C TYR A 333 12.69 -4.02 -8.63
N LEU A 334 13.23 -4.85 -7.74
CA LEU A 334 14.64 -5.27 -7.80
C LEU A 334 14.83 -6.71 -8.29
N SER A 335 13.77 -7.45 -8.61
CA SER A 335 13.85 -8.74 -9.33
C SER A 335 14.03 -8.59 -10.86
N ALA A 336 14.71 -7.53 -11.30
CA ALA A 336 14.91 -7.31 -12.73
C ALA A 336 15.98 -8.25 -13.30
N GLU A 337 15.93 -8.46 -14.62
CA GLU A 337 16.86 -9.32 -15.34
C GLU A 337 18.33 -8.94 -15.11
N ASN A 338 18.64 -7.64 -15.09
CA ASN A 338 19.98 -7.14 -14.86
C ASN A 338 19.95 -6.22 -13.64
N THR A 339 20.90 -6.42 -12.73
CA THR A 339 21.13 -5.50 -11.61
C THR A 339 22.60 -5.17 -11.53
N THR A 340 22.93 -3.95 -11.10
CA THR A 340 24.31 -3.49 -10.90
C THR A 340 24.38 -2.64 -9.64
N VAL A 341 25.52 -2.65 -8.96
CA VAL A 341 25.77 -1.77 -7.82
C VAL A 341 26.71 -0.65 -8.26
N THR A 342 26.20 0.57 -8.27
CA THR A 342 26.91 1.76 -8.79
C THR A 342 27.32 2.67 -7.64
N GLY A 343 28.38 2.28 -6.94
CA GLY A 343 29.07 3.13 -5.96
C GLY A 343 28.43 3.19 -4.56
N ARG A 344 29.25 3.71 -3.64
CA ARG A 344 28.85 4.18 -2.30
C ARG A 344 28.74 5.70 -2.34
N THR A 345 27.54 6.24 -2.27
CA THR A 345 27.34 7.70 -2.19
C THR A 345 27.38 8.15 -0.75
N GLY A 346 28.35 9.00 -0.39
CA GLY A 346 28.42 9.65 0.91
C GLY A 346 29.83 10.11 1.29
N ARG A 347 30.13 11.40 1.16
CA ARG A 347 31.28 12.00 1.85
C ARG A 347 30.87 12.17 3.32
N GLY A 348 31.10 11.14 4.13
CA GLY A 348 30.92 11.18 5.59
C GLY A 348 29.79 10.32 6.17
N GLU A 349 28.90 9.76 5.35
CA GLU A 349 27.93 8.75 5.81
C GLU A 349 28.31 7.37 5.29
N SER A 350 28.66 6.50 6.22
CA SER A 350 29.02 5.11 5.99
C SER A 350 27.89 4.33 5.28
N GLY A 351 28.21 3.63 4.18
CA GLY A 351 27.51 2.40 3.79
C GLY A 351 26.16 2.48 3.07
N VAL A 352 25.90 3.46 2.18
CA VAL A 352 24.74 3.42 1.27
C VAL A 352 25.17 2.90 -0.11
N TYR A 353 24.49 1.85 -0.59
CA TYR A 353 24.69 1.17 -1.86
C TYR A 353 23.63 1.62 -2.85
N ARG A 354 24.05 2.10 -4.02
CA ARG A 354 23.12 2.44 -5.10
C ARG A 354 22.93 1.24 -6.02
N VAL A 355 21.77 0.61 -5.96
CA VAL A 355 21.41 -0.53 -6.81
C VAL A 355 20.63 -0.05 -8.01
N VAL A 356 21.03 -0.43 -9.22
CA VAL A 356 20.33 -0.11 -10.47
C VAL A 356 19.86 -1.41 -11.11
N ALA A 357 18.57 -1.50 -11.38
CA ALA A 357 17.92 -2.66 -11.97
C ALA A 357 17.33 -2.29 -13.35
N THR A 358 17.60 -3.10 -14.38
CA THR A 358 17.14 -2.87 -15.76
C THR A 358 16.70 -4.18 -16.43
N GLY A 359 16.07 -4.08 -17.60
CA GLY A 359 15.64 -5.24 -18.38
C GLY A 359 14.16 -5.58 -18.16
N ARG A 360 13.81 -6.88 -18.13
CA ARG A 360 12.40 -7.27 -17.98
C ARG A 360 11.95 -7.25 -16.52
N THR A 361 10.72 -6.81 -16.28
CA THR A 361 10.01 -6.94 -15.00
C THR A 361 8.54 -7.30 -15.24
N GLU A 362 7.88 -7.81 -14.21
CA GLU A 362 6.42 -7.99 -14.20
C GLU A 362 5.75 -6.75 -13.59
N ALA A 363 5.06 -5.95 -14.41
CA ALA A 363 4.15 -4.92 -13.91
C ALA A 363 2.70 -5.37 -14.10
N ARG A 364 2.00 -5.61 -12.98
CA ARG A 364 0.56 -5.95 -13.00
C ARG A 364 -0.24 -4.84 -13.70
N GLY A 365 -1.24 -5.24 -14.49
CA GLY A 365 -2.14 -4.32 -15.21
C GLY A 365 -1.66 -3.88 -16.59
N PHE A 366 -0.49 -4.35 -17.04
CA PHE A 366 0.04 -4.08 -18.37
C PHE A 366 0.34 -5.38 -19.11
N ASP A 367 0.07 -5.40 -20.42
CA ASP A 367 0.33 -6.55 -21.29
C ASP A 367 1.81 -6.68 -21.63
N HIS A 368 2.52 -5.55 -21.63
CA HIS A 368 3.94 -5.46 -21.97
C HIS A 368 4.61 -4.29 -21.27
N VAL A 369 5.84 -4.49 -20.81
CA VAL A 369 6.69 -3.51 -20.13
C VAL A 369 8.06 -3.49 -20.82
N TRP A 370 8.60 -2.31 -21.08
CA TRP A 370 9.92 -2.09 -21.67
C TRP A 370 10.55 -0.78 -21.15
N ASN A 371 11.81 -0.53 -21.51
CA ASN A 371 12.59 0.62 -21.02
C ASN A 371 12.57 0.73 -19.48
N TYR A 372 12.59 -0.40 -18.80
CA TYR A 372 12.51 -0.46 -17.34
C TYR A 372 13.85 -0.08 -16.70
N THR A 373 13.78 0.82 -15.74
CA THR A 373 14.88 1.17 -14.84
C THR A 373 14.34 1.36 -13.43
N ALA A 374 14.97 0.73 -12.45
CA ALA A 374 14.77 1.04 -11.04
C ALA A 374 16.10 1.39 -10.38
N VAL A 375 16.08 2.38 -9.49
CA VAL A 375 17.24 2.86 -8.76
C VAL A 375 16.89 2.88 -7.28
N ALA A 376 17.60 2.09 -6.48
CA ALA A 376 17.40 1.99 -5.04
C ALA A 376 18.63 2.49 -4.28
N GLN A 377 18.40 3.16 -3.15
CA GLN A 377 19.42 3.44 -2.15
C GLN A 377 19.26 2.49 -0.97
N VAL A 378 20.26 1.64 -0.76
CA VAL A 378 20.21 0.52 0.20
C VAL A 378 21.30 0.70 1.24
N ASP A 379 20.98 0.75 2.52
CA ASP A 379 22.01 0.76 3.56
C ASP A 379 22.67 -0.63 3.75
N ALA A 380 23.79 -0.68 4.46
CA ALA A 380 24.50 -1.93 4.75
C ALA A 380 23.66 -3.01 5.48
N ARG A 381 22.54 -2.64 6.11
CA ARG A 381 21.61 -3.58 6.77
C ARG A 381 20.56 -4.15 5.82
N GLY A 382 20.51 -3.67 4.58
CA GLY A 382 19.49 -4.03 3.58
C GLY A 382 18.24 -3.15 3.62
N PHE A 383 18.27 -2.02 4.31
CA PHE A 383 17.16 -1.08 4.30
C PHE A 383 17.17 -0.24 3.02
N VAL A 384 16.18 -0.44 2.16
CA VAL A 384 15.90 0.45 1.02
C VAL A 384 15.22 1.72 1.52
N ARG A 385 15.93 2.86 1.45
CA ARG A 385 15.40 4.17 1.87
C ARG A 385 14.60 4.84 0.75
N ASP A 386 15.16 4.83 -0.45
CA ASP A 386 14.63 5.49 -1.63
C ASP A 386 14.60 4.48 -2.79
N LEU A 387 13.51 4.47 -3.54
CA LEU A 387 13.34 3.65 -4.74
C LEU A 387 12.62 4.45 -5.82
N ALA A 388 13.32 4.75 -6.90
CA ALA A 388 12.76 5.37 -8.10
C ALA A 388 12.62 4.31 -9.20
N VAL A 389 11.46 4.24 -9.83
CA VAL A 389 11.16 3.27 -10.89
C VAL A 389 10.59 4.02 -12.08
N GLU A 390 11.08 3.74 -13.28
CA GLU A 390 10.56 4.28 -14.53
C GLU A 390 10.47 3.17 -15.58
N PHE A 391 9.36 3.11 -16.30
CA PHE A 391 9.20 2.21 -17.44
C PHE A 391 8.14 2.71 -18.43
N ASP A 392 8.21 2.20 -19.64
CA ASP A 392 7.12 2.26 -20.60
C ASP A 392 6.30 0.97 -20.53
N ALA A 393 4.98 1.10 -20.65
CA ALA A 393 4.11 -0.05 -20.65
C ALA A 393 2.93 0.11 -21.61
N ARG A 394 2.36 -1.02 -22.01
CA ARG A 394 1.19 -1.10 -22.88
C ARG A 394 0.05 -1.81 -22.17
N SER A 395 -1.14 -1.26 -22.28
CA SER A 395 -2.40 -1.89 -21.87
C SER A 395 -3.41 -1.73 -23.00
N GLY A 396 -3.74 -2.82 -23.68
CA GLY A 396 -4.49 -2.84 -24.93
C GLY A 396 -3.79 -2.03 -26.02
N SER A 397 -4.49 -0.98 -26.50
CA SER A 397 -3.98 -0.05 -27.51
C SER A 397 -3.26 1.17 -26.92
N ARG A 398 -3.25 1.34 -25.60
CA ARG A 398 -2.69 2.52 -24.93
C ARG A 398 -1.26 2.26 -24.46
N VAL A 399 -0.40 3.26 -24.61
CA VAL A 399 0.99 3.26 -24.19
C VAL A 399 1.16 4.29 -23.08
N PHE A 400 1.84 3.92 -22.01
CA PHE A 400 2.04 4.74 -20.83
C PHE A 400 3.52 4.83 -20.49
N ARG A 401 3.95 6.01 -20.03
CA ARG A 401 5.16 6.20 -19.25
C ARG A 401 4.76 6.21 -17.78
N VAL A 402 5.30 5.27 -17.01
CA VAL A 402 5.02 5.14 -15.58
C VAL A 402 6.28 5.50 -14.81
N ARG A 403 6.13 6.34 -13.78
CA ARG A 403 7.16 6.67 -12.80
C ARG A 403 6.61 6.47 -11.41
N HIS A 404 7.32 5.72 -10.58
CA HIS A 404 7.04 5.57 -9.16
C HIS A 404 8.24 6.06 -8.36
N GLU A 405 8.00 6.80 -7.30
CA GLU A 405 8.99 7.16 -6.30
C GLU A 405 8.49 6.71 -4.94
N ILE A 406 9.32 5.95 -4.23
CA ILE A 406 9.05 5.52 -2.86
C ILE A 406 10.13 6.07 -1.96
N THR A 407 9.73 6.74 -0.89
CA THR A 407 10.64 7.31 0.10
C THR A 407 10.22 6.92 1.51
N TYR A 408 11.10 6.26 2.25
CA TYR A 408 10.93 6.06 3.69
C TYR A 408 11.58 7.19 4.48
N ARG A 409 10.83 7.74 5.44
CA ARG A 409 11.24 8.87 6.30
C ARG A 409 10.95 8.55 7.77
N ARG A 410 11.67 9.24 8.66
CA ARG A 410 11.44 9.24 10.13
C ARG A 410 11.41 7.85 10.79
N VAL A 411 12.11 6.86 10.22
CA VAL A 411 12.14 5.48 10.76
C VAL A 411 12.63 5.45 12.22
N GLY A 412 11.80 4.92 13.12
CA GLY A 412 11.99 4.87 14.57
C GLY A 412 11.63 6.15 15.33
N SER A 413 11.10 7.17 14.64
CA SER A 413 10.83 8.51 15.22
C SER A 413 9.52 9.13 14.76
N THR A 414 8.73 8.40 13.98
CA THR A 414 7.40 8.84 13.58
C THR A 414 6.48 8.85 14.79
N ALA A 415 5.91 10.01 15.10
CA ALA A 415 4.80 10.13 16.03
C ALA A 415 3.50 9.76 15.31
N PHE A 416 2.65 8.99 15.97
CA PHE A 416 1.40 8.52 15.40
C PHE A 416 0.23 8.93 16.30
N GLU A 417 -0.66 9.75 15.75
CA GLU A 417 -1.89 10.17 16.40
C GLU A 417 -3.08 9.70 15.55
N PRO A 418 -4.15 9.16 16.16
CA PRO A 418 -5.37 8.88 15.44
C PRO A 418 -5.88 10.16 14.77
N PRO A 419 -6.40 10.09 13.53
CA PRO A 419 -6.85 11.27 12.82
C PRO A 419 -8.12 11.86 13.46
N ASP A 420 -8.28 13.19 13.43
CA ASP A 420 -9.39 13.90 14.10
C ASP A 420 -10.80 13.50 13.63
N TRP A 421 -10.90 13.04 12.38
CA TRP A 421 -12.14 12.51 11.81
C TRP A 421 -12.51 11.13 12.38
N TYR A 422 -11.52 10.41 12.92
CA TYR A 422 -11.75 9.16 13.63
C TYR A 422 -12.17 9.46 15.08
N ARG A 423 -13.46 9.27 15.35
CA ARG A 423 -14.01 9.35 16.71
C ARG A 423 -14.50 7.98 17.15
N PRO A 424 -13.84 7.33 18.12
CA PRO A 424 -14.33 6.10 18.72
C PRO A 424 -15.78 6.30 19.20
N GLY A 425 -16.74 5.58 18.61
CA GLY A 425 -18.16 5.63 18.98
C GLY A 425 -19.09 6.37 18.02
N ALA A 426 -18.61 7.25 17.13
CA ALA A 426 -19.48 7.93 16.14
C ALA A 426 -19.86 7.02 14.95
N ILE A 427 -19.01 6.04 14.65
CA ILE A 427 -19.10 5.19 13.45
C ILE A 427 -20.19 4.11 13.58
N ASN A 428 -20.58 3.76 14.82
CA ASN A 428 -21.68 2.81 15.07
C ASN A 428 -23.08 3.43 14.96
N ALA A 429 -23.19 4.76 14.82
CA ALA A 429 -24.48 5.44 14.78
C ALA A 429 -25.09 5.52 13.37
N THR A 430 -24.29 5.36 12.30
CA THR A 430 -24.72 5.56 10.92
C THR A 430 -25.22 4.28 10.22
N ALA A 431 -25.22 3.15 10.91
CA ALA A 431 -25.79 1.88 10.43
C ALA A 431 -27.20 1.59 11.02
N ALA A 432 -27.88 2.61 11.55
CA ALA A 432 -29.23 2.51 12.12
C ALA A 432 -30.34 2.77 11.10
#